data_AF-Q0RJN5-F1
#
_entry.id   AF-Q0RJN5-F1
#
_cell.length_a   1.000
_cell.length_b   1.000
_cell.length_c   1.000
_cell.angle_alpha   90.00
_cell.angle_beta   90.00
_cell.angle_gamma   90.00
#
_symmetry.space_group_name_H-M   'P 1'
#
loop_
_entity.id
_entity.type
_entity.pdbx_description
1 polymer ?
#
loop_
_entity_poly.entity_id
_entity_poly.type
_entity_poly.pdbx_seq_one_letter_code
_entity_poly.pdbx_strand_id
1 'polypeptide(L)'
;MGTAPVDPDAARARLAVGQSALVAALVAGGADPAGFDPGAMEATRRALVDKRRAGVARRWPTLAAEPEFGVRFQAWAAGRPPAGAYADGVAFGQANRDELSEGARVEVLRARCVRRRLAVLVDRAAGGTLLAVRAPGLGTLILGAPR
;
A
#
# COMPACT_ATOMS: atom_id res chain seq x y z
N MET A 1 18.20 -19.94 46.60
CA MET A 1 17.26 -20.18 45.49
C MET A 1 18.01 -19.89 44.21
N GLY A 2 18.64 -20.91 43.62
CA GLY A 2 19.52 -20.74 42.46
C GLY A 2 18.70 -20.51 41.19
N THR A 3 18.93 -19.41 40.50
CA THR A 3 18.43 -19.19 39.15
C THR A 3 19.04 -20.26 38.25
N ALA A 4 18.22 -21.19 37.75
CA ALA A 4 18.65 -22.11 36.70
C ALA A 4 19.25 -21.30 35.54
N PRO A 5 20.36 -21.75 34.92
CA PRO A 5 20.96 -21.03 33.80
C PRO A 5 19.91 -20.89 32.70
N VAL A 6 19.60 -19.65 32.32
CA VAL A 6 18.71 -19.37 31.20
C VAL A 6 19.38 -19.92 29.96
N ASP A 7 18.72 -20.89 29.30
CA ASP A 7 19.14 -21.33 27.98
C ASP A 7 19.05 -20.12 27.01
N PRO A 8 20.21 -19.62 26.52
CA PRO A 8 20.25 -18.44 25.69
C PRO A 8 19.52 -18.64 24.35
N ASP A 9 19.47 -19.86 23.82
CA ASP A 9 18.79 -20.15 22.56
C ASP A 9 17.27 -20.17 22.74
N ALA A 10 16.79 -20.77 23.83
CA ALA A 10 15.38 -20.67 24.20
C ALA A 10 14.95 -19.21 24.47
N ALA A 11 15.81 -18.40 25.09
CA ALA A 11 15.55 -16.97 25.30
C ALA A 11 15.49 -16.20 23.97
N ARG A 12 16.42 -16.46 23.05
CA ARG A 12 16.45 -15.84 21.71
C ARG A 12 15.21 -16.21 20.90
N ALA A 13 14.76 -17.47 20.95
CA ALA A 13 13.56 -17.92 20.26
C ALA A 13 12.30 -17.19 20.76
N ARG A 14 12.15 -17.02 22.09
CA ARG A 14 11.03 -16.25 22.66
C ARG A 14 11.05 -14.79 22.21
N LEU A 15 12.23 -14.17 22.17
CA LEU A 15 12.36 -12.79 21.68
C LEU A 15 11.95 -12.67 20.21
N ALA A 16 12.39 -13.58 19.35
CA ALA A 16 12.06 -13.56 17.93
C ALA A 16 10.54 -13.66 17.68
N VAL A 17 9.85 -14.50 18.47
CA VAL A 17 8.37 -14.60 18.43
C VAL A 17 7.72 -13.28 18.85
N GLY A 18 8.18 -12.68 19.96
CA GLY A 18 7.67 -11.39 20.44
C GLY A 18 7.89 -10.25 19.45
N GLN A 19 9.07 -10.18 18.84
CA GLN A 19 9.38 -9.19 17.79
C GLN A 19 8.50 -9.37 16.55
N SER A 20 8.27 -10.63 16.13
CA SER A 20 7.39 -10.94 15.00
C SER A 20 5.95 -10.53 15.28
N ALA A 21 5.45 -10.80 16.50
CA ALA A 21 4.12 -10.39 16.93
C ALA A 21 3.98 -8.85 16.97
N LEU A 22 5.00 -8.14 17.49
CA LEU A 22 5.02 -6.68 17.50
C LEU A 22 4.99 -6.10 16.08
N VAL A 23 5.82 -6.61 15.17
CA VAL A 23 5.85 -6.15 13.78
C VAL A 23 4.50 -6.44 13.10
N ALA A 24 3.91 -7.61 13.32
CA ALA A 24 2.58 -7.92 12.80
C ALA A 24 1.50 -6.97 13.35
N ALA A 25 1.52 -6.66 14.66
CA ALA A 25 0.58 -5.72 15.26
C ALA A 25 0.70 -4.29 14.70
N LEU A 26 1.93 -3.83 14.47
CA LEU A 26 2.21 -2.50 13.90
C LEU A 26 1.83 -2.39 12.42
N VAL A 27 2.01 -3.47 11.65
CA VAL A 27 1.96 -3.42 10.19
C VAL A 27 0.64 -3.97 9.62
N ALA A 28 0.01 -4.94 10.30
CA ALA A 28 -1.20 -5.62 9.83
C ALA A 28 -2.44 -5.36 10.70
N GLY A 29 -2.34 -4.50 11.73
CA GLY A 29 -3.51 -4.10 12.54
C GLY A 29 -3.96 -5.12 13.58
N GLY A 30 -3.06 -5.95 14.09
CA GLY A 30 -3.34 -6.88 15.20
C GLY A 30 -3.36 -6.20 16.58
N ALA A 31 -3.81 -6.95 17.58
CA ALA A 31 -3.81 -6.51 18.98
C ALA A 31 -2.40 -6.15 19.47
N ASP A 32 -2.31 -5.09 20.28
CA ASP A 32 -1.05 -4.66 20.88
C ASP A 32 -0.52 -5.74 21.84
N PRO A 33 0.75 -6.17 21.70
CA PRO A 33 1.36 -7.07 22.67
C PRO A 33 1.38 -6.44 24.06
N ALA A 34 1.16 -7.27 25.10
CA ALA A 34 1.19 -6.81 26.48
C ALA A 34 2.54 -6.14 26.83
N GLY A 35 2.49 -5.08 27.64
CA GLY A 35 3.67 -4.36 28.11
C GLY A 35 4.16 -3.25 27.17
N PHE A 36 3.53 -3.04 26.01
CA PHE A 36 3.76 -1.87 25.17
C PHE A 36 2.79 -0.75 25.50
N ASP A 37 3.29 0.50 25.46
CA ASP A 37 2.46 1.68 25.61
C ASP A 37 1.54 1.86 24.39
N PRO A 38 0.20 1.90 24.56
CA PRO A 38 -0.74 2.05 23.45
C PRO A 38 -0.53 3.34 22.66
N GLY A 39 -0.12 4.44 23.32
CA GLY A 39 0.15 5.72 22.68
C GLY A 39 1.35 5.67 21.73
N ALA A 40 2.44 5.03 22.17
CA ALA A 40 3.63 4.79 21.37
C ALA A 40 3.35 3.84 20.20
N MET A 41 2.53 2.81 20.42
CA MET A 41 2.08 1.90 19.35
C MET A 41 1.32 2.68 18.26
N GLU A 42 0.37 3.52 18.65
CA GLU A 42 -0.40 4.32 17.70
C GLU A 42 0.44 5.39 16.99
N ALA A 43 1.36 6.05 17.70
CA ALA A 43 2.32 6.95 17.08
C ALA A 43 3.19 6.23 16.03
N THR A 44 3.65 5.01 16.34
CA THR A 44 4.47 4.20 15.43
C THR A 44 3.67 3.77 14.20
N ARG A 45 2.42 3.33 14.37
CA ARG A 45 1.53 2.99 13.24
C ARG A 45 1.36 4.17 12.29
N ARG A 46 1.07 5.36 12.82
CA ARG A 46 0.94 6.59 12.01
C ARG A 46 2.22 6.91 11.25
N ALA A 47 3.37 6.83 11.91
CA ALA A 47 4.67 7.07 11.26
C ALA A 47 4.96 6.05 10.13
N LEU A 48 4.59 4.78 10.31
CA LEU A 48 4.74 3.75 9.28
C LEU A 48 3.82 4.01 8.08
N VAL A 49 2.57 4.40 8.31
CA VAL A 49 1.64 4.78 7.25
C VAL A 49 2.16 6.00 6.49
N ASP A 50 2.70 7.01 7.19
CA ASP A 50 3.30 8.18 6.56
C ASP A 50 4.53 7.85 5.72
N LYS A 51 5.39 6.95 6.19
CA LYS A 51 6.53 6.45 5.42
C LYS A 51 6.05 5.74 4.15
N ARG A 52 5.03 4.89 4.26
CA ARG A 52 4.41 4.20 3.12
C ARG A 52 3.84 5.20 2.12
N ARG A 53 3.08 6.18 2.60
CA ARG A 53 2.52 7.29 1.80
C ARG A 53 3.60 8.04 1.04
N ALA A 54 4.69 8.42 1.72
CA ALA A 54 5.81 9.11 1.08
C ALA A 54 6.49 8.26 -0.01
N GLY A 55 6.62 6.94 0.23
CA GLY A 55 7.12 6.00 -0.77
C GLY A 55 6.20 5.92 -2.01
N VAL A 56 4.88 5.87 -1.80
CA VAL A 56 3.89 5.91 -2.88
C VAL A 56 3.97 7.23 -3.62
N ALA A 57 3.99 8.38 -2.91
CA ALA A 57 4.04 9.69 -3.52
C ALA A 57 5.23 9.88 -4.47
N ARG A 58 6.41 9.39 -4.06
CA ARG A 58 7.62 9.41 -4.90
C ARG A 58 7.50 8.55 -6.15
N ARG A 59 6.75 7.45 -6.09
CA ARG A 59 6.64 6.48 -7.18
C ARG A 59 5.48 6.79 -8.14
N TRP A 60 4.46 7.48 -7.64
CA TRP A 60 3.18 7.75 -8.29
C TRP A 60 2.86 9.26 -8.30
N PRO A 61 3.64 10.08 -9.02
CA PRO A 61 3.53 11.54 -8.94
C PRO A 61 2.15 12.08 -9.36
N THR A 62 1.47 11.47 -10.34
CA THR A 62 0.15 11.95 -10.77
C THR A 62 -0.91 11.62 -9.71
N LEU A 63 -0.89 10.40 -9.19
CA LEU A 63 -1.74 9.99 -8.06
C LEU A 63 -1.50 10.83 -6.80
N ALA A 64 -0.24 11.22 -6.55
CA ALA A 64 0.14 12.03 -5.39
C ALA A 64 -0.30 13.50 -5.49
N ALA A 65 -0.56 13.98 -6.70
CA ALA A 65 -1.06 15.32 -6.97
C ALA A 65 -2.59 15.43 -6.79
N GLU A 66 -3.29 14.31 -6.59
CA GLU A 66 -4.73 14.33 -6.36
C GLU A 66 -5.09 15.08 -5.07
N PRO A 67 -6.24 15.79 -5.06
CA PRO A 67 -6.72 16.45 -3.86
C PRO A 67 -6.83 15.49 -2.67
N GLU A 68 -6.37 15.97 -1.51
CA GLU A 68 -6.41 15.22 -0.24
C GLU A 68 -5.72 13.85 -0.29
N PHE A 69 -4.81 13.61 -1.25
CA PHE A 69 -4.10 12.33 -1.40
C PHE A 69 -3.59 11.79 -0.06
N GLY A 70 -3.00 12.66 0.77
CA GLY A 70 -2.43 12.22 2.04
C GLY A 70 -3.46 11.70 3.04
N VAL A 71 -4.57 12.42 3.22
CA VAL A 71 -5.65 12.03 4.13
C VAL A 71 -6.33 10.75 3.61
N ARG A 72 -6.64 10.72 2.32
CA ARG A 72 -7.29 9.56 1.67
C ARG A 72 -6.39 8.32 1.71
N PHE A 73 -5.08 8.48 1.50
CA PHE A 73 -4.13 7.37 1.58
C PHE A 73 -4.01 6.84 3.01
N GLN A 74 -3.91 7.71 4.02
CA GLN A 74 -3.86 7.29 5.42
C GLN A 74 -5.11 6.51 5.81
N ALA A 75 -6.29 7.01 5.48
CA ALA A 75 -7.56 6.32 5.73
C ALA A 75 -7.63 4.97 5.00
N TRP A 76 -7.21 4.92 3.73
CA TRP A 76 -7.15 3.68 2.96
C TRP A 76 -6.12 2.67 3.51
N ALA A 77 -5.00 3.13 4.06
CA ALA A 77 -3.91 2.28 4.53
C ALA A 77 -4.13 1.77 5.96
N ALA A 78 -5.03 2.40 6.74
CA ALA A 78 -5.32 2.02 8.11
C ALA A 78 -5.71 0.54 8.21
N GLY A 79 -5.00 -0.21 9.06
CA GLY A 79 -5.22 -1.65 9.27
C GLY A 79 -4.84 -2.55 8.09
N ARG A 80 -4.22 -2.03 7.03
CA ARG A 80 -3.84 -2.82 5.84
C ARG A 80 -2.34 -3.06 5.78
N PRO A 81 -1.90 -4.33 5.64
CA PRO A 81 -0.49 -4.62 5.45
C PRO A 81 0.06 -3.94 4.18
N PRO A 82 1.29 -3.42 4.21
CA PRO A 82 1.95 -2.84 3.06
C PRO A 82 2.37 -3.94 2.08
N ALA A 83 2.15 -3.70 0.79
CA ALA A 83 2.63 -4.55 -0.30
C ALA A 83 3.82 -3.93 -1.06
N GLY A 84 4.31 -2.78 -0.57
CA GLY A 84 5.37 -1.98 -1.19
C GLY A 84 4.80 -0.88 -2.10
N ALA A 85 5.55 0.21 -2.27
CA ALA A 85 5.06 1.44 -2.87
C ALA A 85 4.40 1.28 -4.25
N TYR A 86 4.90 0.37 -5.09
CA TYR A 86 4.27 0.09 -6.38
C TYR A 86 2.93 -0.64 -6.23
N ALA A 87 2.87 -1.74 -5.47
CA ALA A 87 1.62 -2.49 -5.29
C ALA A 87 0.57 -1.64 -4.55
N ASP A 88 1.01 -0.85 -3.56
CA ASP A 88 0.15 0.04 -2.79
C ASP A 88 -0.46 1.14 -3.65
N GLY A 89 0.31 1.77 -4.56
CA GLY A 89 -0.24 2.78 -5.47
C GLY A 89 -1.26 2.21 -6.46
N VAL A 90 -1.04 0.98 -6.97
CA VAL A 90 -2.05 0.28 -7.79
C VAL A 90 -3.32 0.04 -6.98
N ALA A 91 -3.20 -0.55 -5.78
CA ALA A 91 -4.34 -0.92 -4.97
C ALA A 91 -5.12 0.30 -4.45
N PHE A 92 -4.43 1.37 -4.05
CA PHE A 92 -5.04 2.65 -3.69
C PHE A 92 -5.80 3.25 -4.87
N GLY A 93 -5.15 3.31 -6.04
CA GLY A 93 -5.74 3.85 -7.25
C GLY A 93 -7.02 3.13 -7.67
N GLN A 94 -7.02 1.79 -7.61
CA GLN A 94 -8.19 0.98 -7.95
C GLN A 94 -9.35 1.14 -6.95
N ALA A 95 -9.03 1.26 -5.65
CA ALA A 95 -10.02 1.42 -4.59
C ALA A 95 -10.71 2.78 -4.62
N ASN A 96 -10.04 3.80 -5.17
CA ASN A 96 -10.50 5.19 -5.17
C ASN A 96 -10.87 5.72 -6.56
N ARG A 97 -10.89 4.86 -7.59
CA ARG A 97 -10.97 5.26 -9.01
C ARG A 97 -12.11 6.22 -9.37
N ASP A 98 -13.22 6.18 -8.64
CA ASP A 98 -14.39 7.02 -8.89
C ASP A 98 -14.15 8.49 -8.52
N GLU A 99 -13.19 8.74 -7.65
CA GLU A 99 -12.82 10.05 -7.12
C GLU A 99 -11.43 10.51 -7.61
N LEU A 100 -10.88 9.85 -8.62
CA LEU A 100 -9.58 10.18 -9.20
C LEU A 100 -9.76 10.91 -10.53
N SER A 101 -8.88 11.86 -10.80
CA SER A 101 -8.74 12.44 -12.13
C SER A 101 -8.42 11.39 -13.18
N GLU A 102 -8.72 11.70 -14.45
CA GLU A 102 -8.35 10.84 -15.57
C GLU A 102 -6.83 10.58 -15.59
N GLY A 103 -6.01 11.60 -15.32
CA GLY A 103 -4.56 11.48 -15.30
C GLY A 103 -4.06 10.45 -14.28
N ALA A 104 -4.58 10.49 -13.05
CA ALA A 104 -4.23 9.53 -12.00
C ALA A 104 -4.69 8.10 -12.36
N ARG A 105 -5.88 7.97 -12.95
CA ARG A 105 -6.39 6.67 -13.43
C ARG A 105 -5.54 6.11 -14.57
N VAL A 106 -5.10 6.96 -15.50
CA VAL A 106 -4.18 6.62 -16.59
C VAL A 106 -2.84 6.11 -16.05
N GLU A 107 -2.27 6.76 -15.05
CA GLU A 107 -1.03 6.33 -14.39
C GLU A 107 -1.18 4.91 -13.80
N VAL A 108 -2.24 4.67 -13.03
CA VAL A 108 -2.58 3.36 -12.43
C VAL A 108 -2.78 2.29 -13.49
N LEU A 109 -3.54 2.60 -14.54
CA LEU A 109 -3.86 1.66 -15.62
C LEU A 109 -2.61 1.29 -16.45
N ARG A 110 -1.75 2.28 -16.75
CA ARG A 110 -0.48 2.05 -17.44
C ARG A 110 0.44 1.14 -16.63
N ALA A 111 0.54 1.38 -15.33
CA ALA A 111 1.34 0.54 -14.45
C ALA A 111 0.86 -0.91 -14.44
N ARG A 112 -0.46 -1.16 -14.35
CA ARG A 112 -1.02 -2.51 -14.42
C ARG A 112 -0.70 -3.26 -15.72
N CYS A 113 -0.50 -2.52 -16.81
CA CYS A 113 -0.14 -3.09 -18.10
C CYS A 113 1.36 -3.41 -18.22
N VAL A 114 2.25 -2.61 -17.63
CA VAL A 114 3.69 -2.62 -17.98
C VAL A 114 4.37 -3.99 -17.78
N ARG A 115 3.91 -4.78 -16.80
CA ARG A 115 4.45 -6.12 -16.51
C ARG A 115 3.90 -7.23 -17.41
N ARG A 116 3.01 -6.92 -18.34
CA ARG A 116 2.35 -7.88 -19.23
C ARG A 116 2.90 -7.75 -20.65
N ARG A 117 3.08 -8.88 -21.34
CA ARG A 117 3.49 -8.91 -22.76
C ARG A 117 2.34 -8.47 -23.68
N LEU A 118 1.11 -8.87 -23.34
CA LEU A 118 -0.14 -8.47 -23.97
C LEU A 118 -1.16 -8.19 -22.85
N ALA A 119 -1.93 -7.11 -22.97
CA ALA A 119 -3.01 -6.81 -22.03
C ALA A 119 -4.10 -5.97 -22.68
N VAL A 120 -5.36 -6.28 -22.35
CA VAL A 120 -6.50 -5.40 -22.59
C VAL A 120 -7.18 -5.20 -21.24
N LEU A 121 -7.13 -3.99 -20.71
CA LEU A 121 -7.72 -3.65 -19.41
C LEU A 121 -8.73 -2.53 -19.59
N VAL A 122 -9.89 -2.68 -18.97
CA VAL A 122 -10.92 -1.65 -18.91
C VAL A 122 -10.99 -1.12 -17.48
N ASP A 123 -10.99 0.18 -17.33
CA ASP A 123 -11.23 0.89 -16.07
C ASP A 123 -12.49 1.74 -16.22
N ARG A 124 -13.56 1.36 -15.52
CA ARG A 124 -14.82 2.11 -15.46
C ARG A 124 -14.94 2.77 -14.10
N ALA A 125 -15.06 4.09 -14.09
CA ALA A 125 -15.19 4.88 -12.88
C ALA A 125 -16.12 6.07 -13.15
N ALA A 126 -16.67 6.73 -12.12
CA ALA A 126 -17.63 7.84 -12.21
C ALA A 126 -17.35 8.84 -13.36
N GLY A 127 -16.09 9.27 -13.51
CA GLY A 127 -15.64 10.21 -14.55
C GLY A 127 -15.48 9.65 -15.98
N GLY A 128 -15.86 8.41 -16.27
CA GLY A 128 -15.83 7.84 -17.63
C GLY A 128 -15.10 6.49 -17.72
N THR A 129 -14.93 5.98 -18.94
CA THR A 129 -14.28 4.70 -19.21
C THR A 129 -12.91 4.89 -19.83
N LEU A 130 -11.90 4.20 -19.30
CA LEU A 130 -10.58 4.09 -19.90
C LEU A 130 -10.35 2.65 -20.39
N LEU A 131 -9.83 2.52 -21.61
CA LEU A 131 -9.40 1.26 -22.20
C LEU A 131 -7.90 1.33 -22.41
N ALA A 132 -7.15 0.41 -21.79
CA ALA A 132 -5.74 0.22 -22.05
C ALA A 132 -5.49 -1.03 -22.88
N VAL A 133 -4.74 -0.88 -23.95
CA VAL A 133 -4.27 -1.97 -24.80
C VAL A 133 -2.75 -1.96 -24.81
N ARG A 134 -2.14 -3.08 -24.43
CA ARG A 134 -0.71 -3.31 -24.53
C ARG A 134 -0.45 -4.48 -25.44
N ALA A 135 0.43 -4.28 -26.41
CA ALA A 135 0.89 -5.32 -27.32
C ALA A 135 2.39 -5.17 -27.62
N PRO A 136 3.08 -6.26 -28.00
CA PRO A 136 4.45 -6.18 -28.50
C PRO A 136 4.53 -5.17 -29.66
N GLY A 137 5.55 -4.30 -29.65
CA GLY A 137 5.76 -3.28 -30.69
C GLY A 137 4.90 -2.01 -30.57
N LEU A 138 3.69 -2.09 -29.98
CA LEU A 138 2.79 -0.94 -29.82
C LEU A 138 3.01 -0.14 -28.53
N GLY A 139 3.65 -0.75 -27.52
CA GLY A 139 3.70 -0.18 -26.18
C GLY A 139 2.33 -0.26 -25.48
N THR A 140 2.00 0.72 -24.63
CA THR A 140 0.68 0.80 -23.97
C THR A 140 -0.09 2.01 -24.51
N LEU A 141 -1.15 1.73 -25.26
CA LEU A 141 -2.15 2.70 -25.71
C LEU A 141 -3.24 2.81 -24.63
N ILE A 142 -3.69 4.03 -24.34
CA ILE A 142 -4.83 4.28 -23.47
C ILE A 142 -5.81 5.18 -24.21
N LEU A 143 -7.08 4.77 -24.23
CA LEU A 143 -8.18 5.48 -24.86
C LEU A 143 -9.22 5.81 -23.79
N GLY A 144 -9.73 7.04 -23.81
CA GLY A 144 -10.81 7.49 -22.95
C GLY A 144 -12.11 7.66 -23.71
N ALA A 145 -13.21 7.28 -23.06
CA ALA A 145 -14.56 7.63 -23.46
C ALA A 145 -15.23 8.34 -22.28
N PRO A 146 -15.73 9.58 -22.45
CA PRO A 146 -16.53 10.23 -21.43
C PRO A 146 -17.79 9.40 -21.16
N ARG A 147 -18.36 9.57 -19.96
CA ARG A 147 -19.57 8.85 -19.57
C ARG A 147 -20.81 9.39 -20.28
#